data_AF-A0A8S8Z3J5-F1
#
_entry.id   AF-A0A8S8Z3J5-F1
#
_cell.length_a   1.000
_cell.length_b   1.000
_cell.length_c   1.000
_cell.angle_alpha   90.00
_cell.angle_beta   90.00
_cell.angle_gamma   90.00
#
_symmetry.space_group_name_H-M   'P 1'
#
loop_
_entity.id
_entity.type
_entity.pdbx_description
1 polymer ?
#
loop_
_entity_poly.entity_id
_entity_poly.type
_entity_poly.pdbx_seq_one_letter_code
_entity_poly.pdbx_strand_id
1 'polypeptide(L)'
;MLPDENDLNVDWLEIARQSETLHDAATAMGGTPWGSAVSDIDSDATLQEYEDALDRHYYHEAISALRTSGQSHSLLLRYLRSEIDHRNIVNLLRALRQKLPAEQRAGLIRERWQIPQGKSAAKCRTGGFGGRPDGGLAQDQHGDRRA
;
A
#
# COMPACT_ATOMS: atom_id res chain seq x y z
N MET A 1 29.71 0.71 17.04
CA MET A 1 28.73 0.86 18.13
C MET A 1 27.35 0.76 17.50
N LEU A 2 26.49 -0.13 17.99
CA LEU A 2 25.06 -0.05 17.66
C LEU A 2 24.50 1.25 18.28
N PRO A 3 23.46 1.85 17.69
CA PRO A 3 22.76 2.97 18.31
C PRO A 3 22.23 2.57 19.69
N ASP A 4 22.07 3.56 20.57
CA ASP A 4 21.42 3.35 21.87
C ASP A 4 19.99 2.80 21.66
N GLU A 5 19.58 1.88 22.54
CA GLU A 5 18.22 1.33 22.49
C GLU A 5 17.20 2.47 22.64
N ASN A 6 16.19 2.46 21.77
CA ASN A 6 15.10 3.43 21.86
C ASN A 6 14.21 3.05 23.05
N ASP A 7 14.00 3.99 23.97
CA ASP A 7 13.15 3.81 25.16
C ASP A 7 11.74 3.30 24.82
N LEU A 8 11.21 3.65 23.64
CA LEU A 8 9.92 3.16 23.15
C LEU A 8 9.88 1.67 22.85
N ASN A 9 11.05 1.02 22.73
CA ASN A 9 11.17 -0.39 22.39
C ASN A 9 11.38 -1.30 23.61
N VAL A 10 11.61 -0.72 24.79
CA VAL A 10 12.04 -1.49 25.97
C VAL A 10 11.02 -2.57 26.34
N ASP A 11 9.74 -2.21 26.40
CA ASP A 11 8.67 -3.12 26.84
C ASP A 11 8.53 -4.35 25.94
N TRP A 12 8.49 -4.16 24.62
CA TRP A 12 8.31 -5.29 23.69
C TRP A 12 9.59 -6.13 23.56
N LEU A 13 10.77 -5.51 23.70
CA LEU A 13 12.04 -6.23 23.75
C LEU A 13 12.15 -7.08 25.02
N GLU A 14 11.64 -6.60 26.16
CA GLU A 14 11.57 -7.39 27.38
C GLU A 14 10.64 -8.59 27.21
N ILE A 15 9.43 -8.38 26.66
CA ILE A 15 8.49 -9.47 26.34
C ILE A 15 9.15 -10.52 25.44
N ALA A 16 9.80 -10.08 24.35
CA ALA A 16 10.47 -10.99 23.41
C ALA A 16 11.62 -11.77 24.07
N ARG A 17 12.35 -11.17 25.02
CA ARG A 17 13.45 -11.83 25.75
C ARG A 17 12.96 -12.87 26.75
N GLN A 18 11.76 -12.69 27.31
CA GLN A 18 11.17 -13.59 28.31
C GLN A 18 10.33 -14.72 27.69
N SER A 19 10.07 -14.66 26.38
CA SER A 19 9.22 -15.62 25.67
C SER A 19 10.04 -16.76 25.06
N GLU A 20 9.54 -17.99 25.19
CA GLU A 20 10.16 -19.17 24.56
C GLU A 20 9.63 -19.40 23.13
N THR A 21 8.38 -19.04 22.87
CA THR A 21 7.73 -19.16 21.56
C THR A 21 7.16 -17.83 21.07
N LEU A 22 6.87 -17.75 19.76
CA LEU A 22 6.19 -16.58 19.17
C LEU A 22 4.79 -16.40 19.74
N HIS A 23 4.10 -17.50 20.03
CA HIS A 23 2.77 -17.49 20.62
C HIS A 23 2.79 -16.95 22.06
N ASP A 24 3.81 -17.30 22.86
CA ASP A 24 3.98 -16.75 24.21
C ASP A 24 4.20 -15.24 24.15
N ALA A 25 5.03 -14.78 23.21
CA ALA A 25 5.27 -13.35 22.99
C ALA A 25 3.98 -12.63 22.58
N ALA A 26 3.19 -13.20 21.66
CA ALA A 26 1.90 -12.65 21.25
C ALA A 26 0.90 -12.56 22.40
N THR A 27 0.85 -13.60 23.25
CA THR A 27 0.00 -13.63 24.45
C THR A 27 0.42 -12.57 25.46
N ALA A 28 1.73 -12.44 25.72
CA ALA A 28 2.28 -11.42 26.61
C ALA A 28 2.06 -9.99 26.08
N MET A 29 2.02 -9.81 24.75
CA MET A 29 1.71 -8.54 24.11
C MET A 29 0.22 -8.14 24.19
N GLY A 30 -0.70 -9.01 24.64
CA GLY A 30 -2.14 -8.78 24.60
C GLY A 30 -2.65 -7.51 25.31
N GLY A 31 -1.90 -6.97 26.28
CA GLY A 31 -2.22 -5.72 26.97
C GLY A 31 -1.75 -4.43 26.26
N THR A 32 -1.03 -4.57 25.15
CA THR A 32 -0.50 -3.43 24.37
C THR A 32 -1.46 -3.00 23.27
N PRO A 33 -1.36 -1.77 22.73
CA PRO A 33 -2.20 -1.32 21.61
C PRO A 33 -2.16 -2.26 20.40
N TRP A 34 -0.98 -2.83 20.10
CA TRP A 34 -0.76 -3.74 18.98
C TRP A 34 -0.97 -5.22 19.31
N GLY A 35 -1.20 -5.58 20.58
CA GLY A 35 -1.45 -6.96 21.01
C GLY A 35 -2.68 -7.58 20.34
N SER A 36 -3.71 -6.76 20.13
CA SER A 36 -4.92 -7.15 19.39
C SER A 36 -4.66 -7.61 17.95
N ALA A 37 -3.55 -7.18 17.34
CA ALA A 37 -3.20 -7.58 15.98
C ALA A 37 -2.70 -9.02 15.89
N VAL A 38 -2.19 -9.57 16.99
CA VAL A 38 -1.51 -10.88 17.03
C VAL A 38 -2.23 -11.89 17.93
N SER A 39 -3.29 -11.49 18.65
CA SER A 39 -4.05 -12.35 19.55
C SER A 39 -4.75 -13.51 18.84
N ASP A 40 -5.17 -13.28 17.58
CA ASP A 40 -6.00 -14.22 16.82
C ASP A 40 -5.16 -15.09 15.87
N ILE A 41 -3.84 -14.99 15.94
CA ILE A 41 -2.91 -15.76 15.09
C ILE A 41 -2.70 -17.14 15.71
N ASP A 42 -2.77 -18.17 14.86
CA ASP A 42 -2.52 -19.56 15.22
C ASP A 42 -1.13 -19.73 15.87
N SER A 43 -1.02 -20.58 16.90
CA SER A 43 0.25 -20.91 17.54
C SER A 43 1.27 -21.51 16.59
N ASP A 44 0.81 -22.21 15.54
CA ASP A 44 1.66 -22.81 14.52
C ASP A 44 1.98 -21.83 13.36
N ALA A 45 1.54 -20.58 13.46
CA ALA A 45 1.81 -19.57 12.44
C ALA A 45 3.29 -19.24 12.34
N THR A 46 3.71 -18.91 11.14
CA THR A 46 5.07 -18.52 10.83
C THR A 46 5.38 -17.12 11.37
N LEU A 47 6.66 -16.84 11.66
CA LEU A 47 7.12 -15.49 12.01
C LEU A 47 6.65 -14.43 10.99
N GLN A 48 6.61 -14.80 9.72
CA GLN A 48 6.16 -13.89 8.66
C GLN A 48 4.69 -13.48 8.83
N GLU A 49 3.83 -14.38 9.30
CA GLU A 49 2.41 -14.09 9.52
C GLU A 49 2.20 -13.12 10.68
N TYR A 50 2.97 -13.30 11.77
CA TYR A 50 3.01 -12.34 12.88
C TYR A 50 3.48 -10.95 12.43
N GLU A 51 4.59 -10.88 11.67
CA GLU A 51 5.09 -9.62 11.11
C GLU A 51 4.08 -8.95 10.18
N ASP A 52 3.41 -9.73 9.33
CA ASP A 52 2.41 -9.23 8.40
C ASP A 52 1.19 -8.67 9.14
N ALA A 53 0.76 -9.30 10.22
CA ALA A 53 -0.35 -8.82 11.04
C ALA A 53 0.00 -7.51 11.78
N LEU A 54 1.18 -7.45 12.42
CA LEU A 54 1.66 -6.25 13.09
C LEU A 54 1.81 -5.08 12.12
N ASP A 55 2.40 -5.31 10.95
CA ASP A 55 2.55 -4.26 9.94
C ASP A 55 1.18 -3.74 9.46
N ARG A 56 0.21 -4.63 9.20
CA ARG A 56 -1.15 -4.24 8.77
C ARG A 56 -1.82 -3.35 9.83
N HIS A 57 -1.74 -3.76 11.09
CA HIS A 57 -2.30 -3.00 12.20
C HIS A 57 -1.62 -1.64 12.34
N TYR A 58 -0.28 -1.59 12.29
CA TYR A 58 0.49 -0.34 12.36
C TYR A 58 0.08 0.66 11.29
N TYR A 59 0.04 0.25 10.01
CA TYR A 59 -0.32 1.16 8.93
C TYR A 59 -1.79 1.59 8.99
N HIS A 60 -2.68 0.69 9.41
CA HIS A 60 -4.09 1.01 9.61
C HIS A 60 -4.26 2.12 10.66
N GLU A 61 -3.67 1.93 11.85
CA GLU A 61 -3.74 2.89 12.94
C GLU A 61 -3.06 4.21 12.59
N ALA A 62 -1.88 4.17 11.95
CA ALA A 62 -1.17 5.37 11.53
C ALA A 62 -1.99 6.20 10.51
N ILE A 63 -2.60 5.55 9.52
CA ILE A 63 -3.46 6.24 8.54
C ILE A 63 -4.74 6.76 9.20
N SER A 64 -5.34 5.97 10.10
CA SER A 64 -6.55 6.35 10.85
C SER A 64 -6.30 7.58 11.73
N ALA A 65 -5.22 7.59 12.50
CA ALA A 65 -4.82 8.70 13.35
C ALA A 65 -4.61 9.99 12.54
N LEU A 66 -3.92 9.91 11.39
CA LEU A 66 -3.70 11.06 10.52
C LEU A 66 -4.99 11.60 9.91
N ARG A 67 -5.93 10.73 9.54
CA ARG A 67 -7.24 11.15 9.02
C ARG A 67 -8.11 11.80 10.09
N THR A 68 -8.03 11.30 11.33
CA THR A 68 -8.86 11.75 12.45
C THR A 68 -8.33 13.02 13.11
N SER A 69 -7.05 13.35 12.92
CA SER A 69 -6.38 14.55 13.47
C SER A 69 -7.01 15.90 13.08
N GLY A 70 -7.88 15.94 12.07
CA GLY A 70 -8.50 17.17 11.55
C GLY A 70 -7.54 18.08 10.76
N GLN A 71 -6.27 17.74 10.67
CA GLN A 71 -5.26 18.46 9.89
C GLN A 71 -4.98 17.77 8.55
N SER A 72 -4.69 18.55 7.51
CA SER A 72 -4.33 17.99 6.20
C SER A 72 -2.87 17.55 6.17
N HIS A 73 -2.60 16.32 6.61
CA HIS A 73 -1.26 15.72 6.57
C HIS A 73 -0.95 15.05 5.22
N SER A 74 -1.17 15.75 4.11
CA SER A 74 -1.05 15.18 2.75
C SER A 74 0.34 14.61 2.44
N LEU A 75 1.41 15.28 2.90
CA LEU A 75 2.79 14.83 2.72
C LEU A 75 3.09 13.54 3.49
N LEU A 76 2.70 13.50 4.77
CA LEU A 76 2.94 12.34 5.63
C LEU A 76 2.11 11.13 5.20
N LEU A 77 0.85 11.35 4.78
CA LEU A 77 0.05 10.30 4.16
C LEU A 77 0.70 9.76 2.90
N ARG A 78 1.26 10.62 2.04
CA ARG A 78 1.98 10.19 0.84
C ARG A 78 3.25 9.40 1.19
N TYR A 79 3.95 9.79 2.24
CA TYR A 79 5.12 9.07 2.74
C TYR A 79 4.73 7.67 3.24
N LEU A 80 3.74 7.55 4.11
CA LEU A 80 3.26 6.24 4.61
C LEU A 80 2.81 5.31 3.48
N ARG A 81 2.12 5.86 2.48
CA ARG A 81 1.73 5.09 1.28
C ARG A 81 2.94 4.59 0.49
N SER A 82 3.98 5.41 0.36
CA SER A 82 5.22 4.99 -0.29
C SER A 82 5.93 3.88 0.49
N GLU A 83 5.87 3.90 1.82
CA GLU A 83 6.45 2.85 2.66
C GLU A 83 5.66 1.53 2.52
N ILE A 84 4.33 1.60 2.48
CA ILE A 84 3.47 0.45 2.20
C ILE A 84 3.80 -0.14 0.82
N ASP A 85 3.97 0.70 -0.20
CA ASP A 85 4.38 0.27 -1.54
C ASP A 85 5.79 -0.37 -1.51
N HIS A 86 6.74 0.18 -0.76
CA HIS A 86 8.06 -0.43 -0.59
C HIS A 86 7.96 -1.85 -0.01
N ARG A 87 7.20 -2.03 1.07
CA ARG A 87 6.99 -3.32 1.73
C ARG A 87 6.29 -4.34 0.84
N ASN A 88 5.29 -3.89 0.08
CA ASN A 88 4.61 -4.69 -0.93
C ASN A 88 5.57 -5.21 -2.03
N ILE A 89 6.51 -4.37 -2.53
CA ILE A 89 7.54 -4.83 -3.49
C ILE A 89 8.43 -5.88 -2.86
N VAL A 90 8.95 -5.63 -1.66
CA VAL A 90 9.84 -6.57 -0.96
C VAL A 90 9.15 -7.92 -0.75
N ASN A 91 7.89 -7.91 -0.32
CA ASN A 91 7.10 -9.13 -0.14
C ASN A 91 6.87 -9.87 -1.45
N LEU A 92 6.55 -9.17 -2.55
CA LEU A 92 6.38 -9.77 -3.86
C LEU A 92 7.69 -10.40 -4.37
N LEU A 93 8.82 -9.71 -4.25
CA LEU A 93 10.13 -10.23 -4.65
C LEU A 93 10.51 -11.47 -3.83
N ARG A 94 10.23 -11.46 -2.52
CA ARG A 94 10.42 -12.62 -1.65
C ARG A 94 9.56 -13.81 -2.10
N ALA A 95 8.29 -13.56 -2.40
CA ALA A 95 7.36 -14.59 -2.87
C ALA A 95 7.77 -15.18 -4.22
N LEU A 96 8.28 -14.35 -5.14
CA LEU A 96 8.86 -14.79 -6.42
C LEU A 96 10.07 -15.70 -6.20
N ARG A 97 10.95 -15.33 -5.26
CA ARG A 97 12.11 -16.16 -4.89
C ARG A 97 11.70 -17.51 -4.30
N GLN A 98 10.61 -17.54 -3.53
CA GLN A 98 10.03 -18.75 -2.95
C GLN A 98 9.17 -19.56 -3.94
N LYS A 99 9.00 -19.07 -5.18
CA LYS A 99 8.16 -19.69 -6.23
C LYS A 99 6.70 -19.89 -5.79
N LEU A 100 6.17 -18.98 -4.99
CA LEU A 100 4.77 -19.04 -4.58
C LEU A 100 3.82 -18.86 -5.78
N PRO A 101 2.70 -19.60 -5.82
CA PRO A 101 1.71 -19.49 -6.89
C PRO A 101 1.07 -18.11 -6.94
N ALA A 102 0.55 -17.73 -8.11
CA ALA A 102 0.05 -16.39 -8.37
C ALA A 102 -1.04 -15.92 -7.38
N GLU A 103 -1.90 -16.83 -6.96
CA GLU A 103 -2.99 -16.55 -6.02
C GLU A 103 -2.46 -16.20 -4.62
N GLN A 104 -1.48 -16.94 -4.11
CA GLN A 104 -0.83 -16.63 -2.84
C GLN A 104 -0.04 -15.31 -2.90
N ARG A 105 0.57 -14.98 -4.04
CA ARG A 105 1.27 -13.69 -4.23
C ARG A 105 0.32 -12.49 -4.13
N ALA A 106 -0.93 -12.63 -4.61
CA ALA A 106 -1.91 -11.56 -4.57
C ALA A 106 -2.34 -11.24 -3.12
N GLY A 107 -2.42 -12.27 -2.26
CA GLY A 107 -2.75 -12.12 -0.84
C GLY A 107 -1.68 -11.42 0.01
N LEU A 108 -0.44 -11.29 -0.50
CA LEU A 108 0.66 -10.61 0.20
C LEU A 108 0.63 -9.08 0.04
N ILE A 109 -0.22 -8.57 -0.85
CA ILE A 109 -0.39 -7.12 -1.07
C ILE A 109 -1.35 -6.60 0.00
N ARG A 110 -0.85 -5.75 0.90
CA ARG A 110 -1.60 -5.31 2.10
C ARG A 110 -2.60 -4.20 1.84
N GLU A 111 -2.28 -3.31 0.91
CA GLU A 111 -3.17 -2.24 0.44
C GLU A 111 -3.01 -2.04 -1.07
N ARG A 112 -4.01 -1.45 -1.71
CA ARG A 112 -3.98 -1.14 -3.14
C ARG A 112 -2.76 -0.29 -3.47
N TRP A 113 -1.91 -0.84 -4.34
CA TRP A 113 -0.77 -0.17 -4.95
C TRP A 113 -1.10 1.26 -5.40
N GLN A 114 -0.32 2.24 -4.93
CA GLN A 114 -0.50 3.65 -5.35
C GLN A 114 0.54 4.14 -6.34
N ILE A 115 1.66 3.42 -6.54
CA ILE A 115 2.43 3.65 -7.76
C ILE A 115 1.48 3.40 -8.93
N PRO A 116 1.30 4.33 -9.87
CA PRO A 116 0.48 4.05 -11.02
C PRO A 116 1.06 2.81 -11.70
N GLN A 117 0.35 1.68 -11.61
CA GLN A 117 0.57 0.54 -12.49
C GLN A 117 0.57 1.17 -13.87
N GLY A 118 1.75 1.19 -14.51
CA GLY A 118 2.02 2.02 -15.67
C GLY A 118 0.81 1.96 -16.58
N LYS A 119 0.19 3.12 -16.85
CA LYS A 119 -1.05 3.21 -17.62
C LYS A 119 -0.95 2.18 -18.74
N SER A 120 -1.81 1.16 -18.69
CA SER A 120 -1.82 0.11 -19.71
C SER A 120 -1.63 0.78 -21.07
N ALA A 121 -0.78 0.20 -21.89
CA ALA A 121 -0.54 0.59 -23.27
C ALA A 121 -1.79 0.37 -24.16
N ALA A 122 -2.96 0.77 -23.68
CA ALA A 122 -4.25 0.79 -24.34
C ALA A 122 -4.58 2.22 -24.76
N LYS A 123 -3.61 2.90 -25.39
CA LYS A 123 -3.89 4.08 -26.24
C LYS A 123 -2.81 4.30 -27.28
N CYS A 124 -2.38 3.24 -27.96
CA CYS A 124 -1.97 3.40 -29.36
C CYS A 124 -3.27 3.43 -30.19
N ARG A 125 -3.95 4.57 -30.19
CA ARG A 125 -4.90 4.88 -31.27
C ARG A 125 -4.05 4.94 -32.53
N THR A 126 -4.27 4.00 -33.43
CA THR A 126 -3.90 4.10 -34.83
C THR A 126 -4.33 5.48 -35.33
N GLY A 127 -3.37 6.39 -35.42
CA GLY A 127 -3.50 7.61 -36.21
C GLY A 127 -3.58 7.17 -37.66
N GLY A 128 -4.81 7.01 -38.17
CA GLY A 128 -5.07 6.91 -39.59
C GLY A 128 -4.60 8.20 -40.25
N PHE A 129 -3.53 8.08 -41.04
CA PHE A 129 -3.02 9.11 -41.94
C PHE A 129 -4.13 9.64 -42.84
N GLY A 130 -4.09 10.94 -43.09
CA GLY A 130 -5.12 11.69 -43.79
C GLY A 130 -5.44 11.21 -45.20
N GLY A 131 -6.75 11.22 -45.50
CA GLY A 131 -7.28 11.36 -46.84
C GLY A 131 -7.93 12.74 -46.96
N ARG A 132 -7.43 13.57 -47.87
CA ARG A 132 -8.06 14.84 -48.27
C ARG A 132 -9.47 14.57 -48.84
N PRO A 133 -10.45 15.45 -48.59
CA PRO A 133 -11.48 15.72 -49.57
C PRO A 133 -11.05 16.93 -50.43
N ASP A 134 -11.04 16.71 -51.73
CA ASP A 134 -10.85 17.70 -52.78
C ASP A 134 -11.91 18.82 -52.71
N GLY A 135 -11.51 19.99 -53.22
CA GLY A 135 -12.25 21.25 -53.12
C GLY A 135 -13.61 21.28 -53.82
N GLY A 136 -14.38 22.31 -53.46
CA GLY A 136 -15.65 22.60 -54.11
C GLY A 136 -16.46 23.73 -53.48
N LEU A 137 -16.08 24.96 -53.83
CA LEU A 137 -16.93 26.15 -53.99
C LEU A 137 -17.54 26.84 -52.74
N ALA A 138 -17.14 28.11 -52.63
CA ALA A 138 -17.74 29.16 -51.82
C ALA A 138 -19.19 29.47 -52.27
N GLN A 139 -20.03 29.87 -51.31
CA GLN A 139 -21.03 30.92 -51.50
C GLN A 139 -21.33 31.61 -50.18
N ASP A 140 -21.54 32.92 -50.31
CA ASP A 140 -21.44 33.97 -49.32
C ASP A 140 -22.53 34.04 -48.24
N GLN A 141 -22.07 34.47 -47.07
CA GLN A 141 -22.57 35.59 -46.25
C GLN A 141 -23.89 36.27 -46.69
N HIS A 142 -24.86 36.35 -45.78
CA HIS A 142 -25.13 37.57 -45.00
C HIS A 142 -26.32 37.36 -44.08
N GLY A 143 -26.23 37.91 -42.87
CA GLY A 143 -27.35 37.98 -41.95
C GLY A 143 -28.26 39.15 -42.28
N ASP A 144 -29.48 39.13 -41.76
CA ASP A 144 -30.15 40.37 -41.40
C ASP A 144 -31.15 40.18 -40.25
N ARG A 145 -31.25 41.24 -39.46
CA ARG A 145 -32.09 41.49 -38.31
C ARG A 145 -33.51 41.89 -38.72
N ARG A 146 -34.46 41.71 -37.79
CA ARG A 146 -35.70 42.50 -37.59
C ARG A 146 -36.75 42.47 -38.72
N ALA A 147 -37.95 41.98 -38.41
CA ALA A 147 -39.05 42.79 -37.85
C ALA A 147 -40.10 41.84 -37.26
#